data_AF-A0A8S3WW58-F1
#
_entry.id   AF-A0A8S3WW58-F1
#
_cell.length_a   1.000
_cell.length_b   1.000
_cell.length_c   1.000
_cell.angle_alpha   90.00
_cell.angle_beta   90.00
_cell.angle_gamma   90.00
#
_symmetry.space_group_name_H-M   'P 1'
#
loop_
_entity.id
_entity.type
_entity.pdbx_description
1 polymer ?
#
loop_
_entity_poly.entity_id
_entity_poly.type
_entity_poly.pdbx_seq_one_letter_code
_entity_poly.pdbx_strand_id
1 'polypeptide(L)'
;MNCAGCNTICKPRARLLNCHACEGIYHIECLNIKQQQYSSLTEEFKAAWICLSCNNVTRRGRSNLLKPVRSTQIPLDDNMNMSYEIEGQTPISSYNPCTPTTPATSVHECVALETGATFHDTGTT
;
A
#
# COMPACT_ATOMS: atom_id res chain seq x y z
N MET A 1 -14.50 24.10 2.96
CA MET A 1 -13.19 23.44 2.99
C MET A 1 -13.08 22.48 1.81
N ASN A 2 -11.91 22.38 1.18
CA ASN A 2 -11.71 21.59 -0.04
C ASN A 2 -10.74 20.45 0.24
N CYS A 3 -10.91 19.33 -0.47
CA CYS A 3 -10.01 18.19 -0.40
C CYS A 3 -8.69 18.54 -1.09
N ALA A 4 -7.56 18.38 -0.41
CA ALA A 4 -6.24 18.64 -0.97
C ALA A 4 -5.81 17.61 -2.05
N GLY A 5 -6.51 16.49 -2.18
CA GLY A 5 -6.24 15.47 -3.20
C GLY A 5 -6.94 15.73 -4.54
N CYS A 6 -8.17 16.23 -4.53
CA CYS A 6 -8.97 16.45 -5.74
C CYS A 6 -9.48 17.89 -5.91
N ASN A 7 -9.16 18.78 -4.98
CA ASN A 7 -9.57 20.19 -4.93
C ASN A 7 -11.08 20.46 -4.91
N THR A 8 -11.91 19.43 -4.77
CA THR A 8 -13.37 19.56 -4.66
C THR A 8 -13.82 19.85 -3.23
N ILE A 9 -15.00 20.45 -3.08
CA ILE A 9 -15.57 20.82 -1.78
C ILE A 9 -15.87 19.57 -0.95
N CYS A 10 -15.42 19.55 0.29
CA CYS A 10 -15.76 18.50 1.25
C CYS A 10 -17.15 18.74 1.83
N LYS A 11 -18.02 17.73 1.77
CA LYS A 11 -19.35 17.80 2.39
C LYS A 11 -19.23 17.68 3.92
N PRO A 12 -20.10 18.35 4.70
CA PRO A 12 -20.02 18.37 6.16
C PRO A 12 -20.22 17.00 6.85
N ARG A 13 -20.78 16.01 6.14
CA ARG A 13 -20.93 14.63 6.62
C ARG A 13 -20.08 13.61 5.85
N ALA A 14 -19.13 14.09 5.05
CA ALA A 14 -18.20 13.21 4.35
C ALA A 14 -17.23 12.56 5.33
N ARG A 15 -16.74 11.37 4.97
CA ARG A 15 -15.63 10.73 5.69
C ARG A 15 -14.33 11.33 5.19
N LEU A 16 -13.65 12.03 6.08
CA LEU A 16 -12.46 12.82 5.78
C LEU A 16 -11.33 12.40 6.72
N LEU A 17 -10.10 12.56 6.25
CA LEU A 17 -8.90 12.46 7.06
C LEU A 17 -8.14 13.78 7.00
N ASN A 18 -7.60 14.19 8.14
CA ASN A 18 -6.82 15.40 8.28
C ASN A 18 -5.37 15.01 8.52
N CYS A 19 -4.46 15.52 7.69
CA CYS A 19 -3.04 15.26 7.86
C CYS A 19 -2.53 16.01 9.09
N HIS A 20 -1.93 15.31 10.05
CA HIS A 20 -1.38 15.93 11.25
C HIS A 20 -0.22 16.89 10.96
N ALA A 21 0.51 16.71 9.85
CA ALA A 21 1.68 17.53 9.53
C ALA A 21 1.38 18.80 8.73
N CYS A 22 0.46 18.74 7.76
CA CYS A 22 0.14 19.89 6.91
C CYS A 22 -1.28 20.43 7.09
N GLU A 23 -2.05 19.82 8.00
CA GLU A 23 -3.45 20.14 8.29
C GLU A 23 -4.40 20.02 7.07
N GLY A 24 -3.90 19.43 5.98
CA GLY A 24 -4.67 19.19 4.76
C GLY A 24 -5.77 18.17 4.97
N ILE A 25 -6.93 18.43 4.38
CA ILE A 25 -8.13 17.60 4.46
C ILE A 25 -8.26 16.75 3.20
N TYR A 26 -8.57 15.46 3.35
CA TYR A 26 -8.65 14.52 2.25
C TYR A 26 -9.91 13.67 2.32
N HIS A 27 -10.57 13.44 1.18
CA HIS A 27 -11.57 12.38 1.08
C HIS A 27 -10.89 11.02 1.24
N ILE A 28 -11.51 10.08 1.97
CA ILE A 28 -10.98 8.72 2.08
C ILE A 28 -10.87 8.02 0.70
N GLU A 29 -11.75 8.38 -0.24
CA GLU A 29 -11.75 7.90 -1.62
C GLU A 29 -10.52 8.39 -2.39
N CYS A 30 -10.12 9.65 -2.20
CA CYS A 30 -8.88 10.19 -2.79
C CYS A 30 -7.61 9.50 -2.25
N LEU A 31 -7.73 8.84 -1.09
CA LEU A 31 -6.65 8.07 -0.47
C LEU A 31 -6.75 6.57 -0.79
N ASN A 32 -7.71 6.17 -1.63
CA ASN A 32 -8.01 4.77 -1.94
C ASN A 32 -8.33 3.92 -0.69
N ILE A 33 -8.92 4.54 0.34
CA ILE A 33 -9.37 3.86 1.56
C ILE A 33 -10.86 3.56 1.42
N LYS A 34 -11.23 2.28 1.48
CA LYS A 34 -12.64 1.87 1.45
C LYS A 34 -13.35 2.26 2.74
N GLN A 35 -14.65 2.47 2.64
CA GLN A 35 -15.49 2.87 3.78
C GLN A 35 -15.37 1.91 4.98
N GLN A 36 -15.34 0.60 4.73
CA GLN A 36 -15.18 -0.43 5.75
C GLN A 36 -13.83 -0.32 6.47
N GLN A 37 -12.75 -0.10 5.71
CA GLN A 37 -11.40 0.08 6.28
C GLN A 37 -11.34 1.34 7.14
N TYR A 38 -11.95 2.44 6.68
CA TYR A 38 -12.02 3.67 7.46
C TYR A 38 -12.78 3.49 8.79
N SER A 39 -13.87 2.70 8.78
CA SER A 39 -14.60 2.38 10.01
C SER A 39 -13.77 1.57 11.00
N SER A 40 -12.85 0.72 10.53
CA SER A 40 -11.94 -0.04 11.41
C SER A 40 -10.75 0.76 11.95
N LEU A 41 -10.50 1.97 11.44
CA LEU A 41 -9.43 2.83 11.95
C LEU A 41 -9.81 3.40 13.30
N THR A 42 -8.91 3.27 14.27
CA THR A 42 -9.06 3.87 15.60
C THR A 42 -8.97 5.40 15.53
N GLU A 43 -9.48 6.07 16.55
CA GLU A 43 -9.47 7.54 16.59
C GLU A 43 -8.04 8.10 16.73
N GLU A 44 -7.18 7.40 17.47
CA GLU A 44 -5.78 7.75 17.64
C GLU A 44 -5.04 7.71 16.30
N PHE A 45 -5.31 6.68 15.48
CA PHE A 45 -4.73 6.60 14.14
C PHE A 45 -5.22 7.74 13.26
N LYS A 46 -6.52 8.06 13.31
CA LYS A 46 -7.09 9.18 12.53
C LYS A 46 -6.47 10.52 12.93
N ALA A 47 -6.23 10.75 14.22
CA ALA A 47 -5.63 11.96 14.76
C ALA A 47 -4.14 12.11 14.39
N ALA A 48 -3.41 10.99 14.32
CA ALA A 48 -1.99 10.96 13.99
C ALA A 48 -1.71 10.68 12.49
N TRP A 49 -2.76 10.62 11.65
CA TRP A 49 -2.61 10.25 10.25
C TRP A 49 -1.80 11.31 9.46
N ILE A 50 -0.93 10.83 8.58
CA ILE A 50 -0.07 11.67 7.74
C ILE A 50 -0.34 11.36 6.26
N CYS A 51 -0.50 12.40 5.43
CA CYS A 51 -0.72 12.23 4.01
C CYS A 51 0.54 11.74 3.28
N LEU A 52 0.36 11.12 2.10
CA LEU A 52 1.46 10.57 1.29
C LEU A 52 2.53 11.62 0.95
N SER A 53 2.11 12.86 0.66
CA SER A 53 3.03 13.96 0.36
C SER A 53 3.95 14.25 1.55
N CYS A 54 3.40 14.42 2.76
CA CYS A 54 4.17 14.66 3.97
C CYS A 54 5.03 13.46 4.36
N ASN A 55 4.51 12.24 4.22
CA ASN A 55 5.24 11.01 4.51
C ASN A 55 6.47 10.84 3.58
N ASN A 56 6.39 11.30 2.34
CA ASN A 56 7.51 11.26 1.40
C ASN A 56 8.57 12.33 1.70
N VAL A 57 8.19 13.50 2.21
CA VAL A 57 9.12 14.58 2.59
C VAL A 57 9.96 14.17 3.81
N THR A 58 9.33 13.62 4.85
CA THR A 58 10.04 13.16 6.05
C THR A 58 11.02 12.03 5.76
N ARG A 59 10.73 11.21 4.75
CA ARG A 59 11.65 10.15 4.28
C ARG A 59 12.88 10.71 3.56
N ARG A 60 12.72 11.77 2.76
CA ARG A 60 13.83 12.37 1.96
C ARG A 60 14.78 13.23 2.79
N GLY A 61 14.32 13.79 3.91
CA GLY A 61 15.15 14.57 4.83
C GLY A 61 16.23 13.79 5.58
N ARG A 62 16.27 12.44 5.46
CA ARG A 62 17.26 11.59 6.15
C ARG A 62 18.47 11.17 5.28
N SER A 63 18.53 11.57 4.01
CA SER A 63 19.46 10.94 3.04
C SER A 63 20.62 11.80 2.54
N ASN A 64 20.79 13.04 3.01
CA ASN A 64 21.90 13.92 2.57
C ASN A 64 23.01 14.06 3.61
N LEU A 65 23.31 12.98 4.32
CA LEU A 65 24.58 12.85 5.03
C LEU A 65 25.34 11.70 4.38
N LEU A 66 26.37 12.08 3.61
CA LEU A 66 27.51 11.24 3.19
C LEU A 66 27.23 10.20 2.08
N LYS A 67 27.24 10.65 0.81
CA LYS A 67 27.78 9.84 -0.28
C LYS A 67 28.79 10.68 -1.06
N PRO A 68 30.07 10.25 -1.21
CA PRO A 68 31.04 11.00 -1.99
C PRO A 68 30.58 11.00 -3.45
N VAL A 69 30.44 12.19 -4.03
CA VAL A 69 30.24 12.37 -5.46
C VAL A 69 31.48 11.81 -6.15
N ARG A 70 31.37 10.66 -6.83
CA ARG A 70 32.37 10.28 -7.83
C ARG A 70 32.19 11.24 -9.00
N SER A 71 33.09 12.21 -9.07
CA SER A 71 33.22 13.12 -10.20
C SER A 71 33.64 12.30 -11.41
N THR A 72 32.69 11.96 -12.29
CA THR A 72 33.02 11.44 -13.62
C THR A 72 33.11 12.66 -14.53
N GLN A 73 34.33 13.14 -14.75
CA GLN A 73 34.58 14.02 -15.89
C GLN A 73 34.27 13.21 -17.16
N ILE A 74 33.30 13.68 -17.94
CA ILE A 74 33.05 13.17 -19.29
C ILE A 74 33.89 14.06 -20.22
N PRO A 75 34.86 13.52 -20.98
CA PRO A 75 35.53 14.28 -22.02
C PRO A 75 34.53 14.66 -23.11
N LEU A 76 34.56 15.92 -23.49
CA LEU A 76 33.82 16.47 -24.61
C LEU A 76 34.53 15.98 -25.88
N ASP A 77 33.92 15.06 -26.62
CA ASP A 77 34.32 14.79 -27.99
C ASP A 77 33.07 14.74 -28.86
N ASP A 78 33.06 15.65 -29.83
CA ASP A 78 32.12 15.77 -30.91
C ASP A 78 31.92 14.46 -31.69
N ASN A 79 30.75 14.37 -32.34
CA ASN A 79 30.59 13.85 -33.71
C ASN A 79 29.82 12.52 -33.91
N MET A 80 28.88 12.61 -34.86
CA MET A 80 28.20 11.57 -35.67
C MET A 80 26.98 10.81 -35.12
N ASN A 81 25.81 11.40 -35.39
CA ASN A 81 24.78 10.86 -36.28
C ASN A 81 24.91 9.38 -36.70
N MET A 82 23.94 8.55 -36.28
CA MET A 82 23.56 7.31 -36.95
C MET A 82 22.09 7.01 -36.65
N SER A 83 21.20 7.49 -37.52
CA SER A 83 19.85 6.96 -37.65
C SER A 83 19.93 5.51 -38.13
N TYR A 84 19.32 4.58 -37.41
CA TYR A 84 19.10 3.22 -37.89
C TYR A 84 17.62 2.85 -37.67
N GLU A 85 16.95 2.51 -38.77
CA GLU A 85 15.65 1.85 -38.76
C GLU A 85 15.85 0.42 -38.22
N ILE A 86 15.09 0.04 -37.20
CA ILE A 86 15.09 -1.33 -36.67
C ILE A 86 13.80 -2.01 -37.13
N GLU A 87 13.83 -2.65 -38.29
CA GLU A 87 12.95 -3.77 -38.55
C GLU A 87 13.48 -5.01 -37.84
N GLY A 88 12.66 -5.58 -36.95
CA GLY A 88 12.67 -7.00 -36.60
C GLY A 88 13.93 -7.59 -35.94
N GLN A 89 13.96 -7.58 -34.60
CA GLN A 89 14.44 -8.73 -33.83
C GLN A 89 13.99 -8.63 -32.37
N THR A 90 13.13 -9.57 -31.97
CA THR A 90 12.72 -9.82 -30.59
C THR A 90 13.82 -10.56 -29.83
N PRO A 91 14.16 -10.15 -28.61
CA PRO A 91 14.76 -11.03 -27.62
C PRO A 91 13.69 -11.42 -26.60
N ILE A 92 13.24 -12.67 -26.72
CA ILE A 92 12.67 -13.48 -25.64
C ILE A 92 13.55 -13.35 -24.39
N SER A 93 12.99 -12.84 -23.29
CA SER A 93 13.60 -12.94 -21.96
C SER A 93 12.53 -13.19 -20.90
N SER A 94 12.19 -14.47 -20.78
CA SER A 94 11.81 -15.20 -19.57
C SER A 94 11.10 -14.42 -18.47
N TYR A 95 9.77 -14.45 -18.52
CA TYR A 95 8.96 -14.31 -17.32
C TYR A 95 9.34 -15.44 -16.35
N ASN A 96 9.80 -15.10 -15.15
CA ASN A 96 9.89 -16.01 -14.02
C ASN A 96 8.51 -16.06 -13.32
N PRO A 97 7.72 -17.14 -13.44
CA PRO A 97 6.66 -17.41 -12.48
C PRO A 97 7.29 -17.93 -11.20
N CYS A 98 7.31 -17.13 -10.14
CA CYS A 98 7.55 -17.66 -8.80
C CYS A 98 6.34 -18.53 -8.41
N THR A 99 6.52 -19.84 -8.56
CA THR A 99 5.74 -20.87 -7.88
C THR A 99 6.02 -20.83 -6.38
N PRO A 100 5.01 -20.96 -5.51
CA PRO A 100 5.21 -21.42 -4.14
C PRO A 100 5.11 -22.95 -4.11
N THR A 101 6.27 -23.62 -3.96
CA THR A 101 6.34 -25.04 -3.61
C THR A 101 6.87 -25.18 -2.17
N THR A 102 5.93 -25.44 -1.24
CA THR A 102 5.92 -26.46 -0.16
C THR A 102 7.26 -26.99 0.42
N PRO A 103 7.34 -27.38 1.72
CA PRO A 103 6.88 -28.74 2.08
C PRO A 103 6.39 -29.04 3.53
N ALA A 104 5.61 -30.14 3.57
CA ALA A 104 5.56 -31.26 4.53
C ALA A 104 5.06 -31.03 5.98
N THR A 105 3.86 -31.53 6.37
CA THR A 105 3.52 -32.92 6.83
C THR A 105 4.36 -33.46 7.99
N SER A 106 3.75 -33.66 9.17
CA SER A 106 3.49 -35.00 9.74
C SER A 106 2.95 -34.93 11.19
N VAL A 107 1.76 -35.51 11.35
CA VAL A 107 1.13 -36.23 12.48
C VAL A 107 1.31 -35.78 13.94
N HIS A 108 0.18 -35.49 14.60
CA HIS A 108 -0.21 -36.25 15.80
C HIS A 108 -1.73 -36.31 15.96
N GLU A 109 -2.14 -37.45 16.48
CA GLU A 109 -3.44 -38.09 16.60
C GLU A 109 -4.29 -37.53 17.76
N CYS A 110 -5.52 -38.06 17.91
CA CYS A 110 -6.43 -37.99 19.09
C CYS A 110 -7.35 -36.75 19.11
N VAL A 111 -8.69 -36.79 19.23
CA VAL A 111 -9.66 -37.79 19.72
C VAL A 111 -11.03 -37.50 19.08
N ALA A 112 -11.76 -38.54 18.69
CA ALA A 112 -13.19 -38.50 18.37
C ALA A 112 -14.03 -38.31 19.64
N LEU A 113 -15.03 -37.43 19.62
CA LEU A 113 -16.18 -37.54 20.52
C LEU A 113 -17.45 -37.20 19.74
N GLU A 114 -18.21 -38.27 19.53
CA GLU A 114 -19.53 -38.32 18.92
C GLU A 114 -20.60 -37.70 19.83
N THR A 115 -21.69 -37.28 19.20
CA THR A 115 -23.08 -37.32 19.66
C THR A 115 -23.48 -36.65 20.97
N GLY A 116 -24.52 -35.81 20.87
CA GLY A 116 -25.30 -35.42 22.04
C GLY A 116 -26.41 -34.43 21.73
N ALA A 117 -27.46 -34.86 21.03
CA ALA A 117 -28.75 -34.18 21.04
C ALA A 117 -29.30 -34.15 22.48
N THR A 118 -29.83 -33.02 22.92
CA THR A 118 -30.86 -32.98 23.98
C THR A 118 -31.82 -31.83 23.73
N PHE A 119 -33.03 -32.20 23.33
CA PHE A 119 -34.24 -31.41 23.52
C PHE A 119 -34.56 -31.37 25.01
N HIS A 120 -34.97 -30.22 25.54
CA HIS A 120 -35.77 -30.15 26.76
C HIS A 120 -36.96 -29.23 26.51
N ASP A 121 -38.07 -29.89 26.20
CA ASP A 121 -39.43 -29.43 26.42
C ASP A 121 -39.85 -29.97 27.79
N THR A 122 -40.20 -29.06 28.70
CA THR A 122 -41.11 -29.19 29.87
C THR A 122 -41.22 -27.77 30.44
N GLY A 123 -42.34 -27.21 30.86
CA GLY A 123 -43.67 -27.70 31.16
C GLY A 123 -44.23 -26.76 32.24
N THR A 124 -45.47 -26.29 32.05
CA THR A 124 -46.47 -25.99 33.09
C THR A 124 -46.08 -25.12 34.30
N THR A 125 -46.70 -23.94 34.42
CA THR A 125 -47.47 -23.54 35.62
C THR A 125 -48.58 -22.59 35.21
#